data_AF-A0A1F6ERD9-F1
#
_entry.id   AF-A0A1F6ERD9-F1
#
_cell.length_a   1.000
_cell.length_b   1.000
_cell.length_c   1.000
_cell.angle_alpha   90.00
_cell.angle_beta   90.00
_cell.angle_gamma   90.00
#
_symmetry.space_group_name_H-M   'P 1'
#
loop_
_entity.id
_entity.type
_entity.pdbx_description
1 polymer ?
#
loop_
_entity_poly.entity_id
_entity_poly.type
_entity_poly.pdbx_seq_one_letter_code
_entity_poly.pdbx_strand_id
1 'polypeptide(L)'
;MQQILGFIDFIRERGVMGLAIGFVLGGAVSRVTTSFSADIINPTLVYLFGGTQRLADVHLGTIAIGKFIGAVVDFFVLALAVYLIFKVLGLASLDKPRA
;
A
#
# COMPACT_ATOMS: atom_id res chain seq x y z
N MET A 1 31.75 23.36 8.76
CA MET A 1 31.68 22.02 9.40
C MET A 1 30.71 21.97 10.59
N GLN A 2 30.72 22.93 11.52
CA GLN A 2 29.78 22.96 12.67
C GLN A 2 28.28 22.86 12.31
N GLN A 3 27.85 23.53 11.23
CA GLN A 3 26.44 23.52 10.79
C GLN A 3 25.97 22.13 10.32
N ILE A 4 26.86 21.32 9.72
CA ILE A 4 26.54 19.96 9.25
C ILE A 4 26.43 18.99 10.43
N LEU A 5 27.31 19.14 11.42
CA LEU A 5 27.25 18.35 12.66
C LEU A 5 25.94 18.62 13.41
N GLY A 6 25.57 19.90 13.60
CA GLY A 6 24.30 20.26 14.24
C GLY A 6 23.06 19.78 13.48
N PHE A 7 23.12 19.69 12.15
CA PHE A 7 22.04 19.12 11.35
C PHE A 7 21.93 17.59 11.50
N ILE A 8 23.05 16.88 11.54
CA ILE A 8 23.07 15.43 11.77
C ILE A 8 22.54 15.12 13.17
N ASP A 9 22.95 15.87 14.18
CA ASP A 9 22.47 15.72 15.56
C ASP A 9 20.96 15.98 15.66
N PHE A 10 20.46 17.03 14.98
CA PHE A 10 19.03 17.33 14.90
C PHE A 10 18.21 16.18 14.29
N ILE A 11 18.65 15.61 13.16
CA ILE A 11 17.97 14.48 12.52
C ILE A 11 17.90 13.27 13.46
N ARG A 12 18.95 13.06 14.25
CA ARG A 12 19.07 11.94 15.19
C ARG A 12 18.20 12.14 16.42
N GLU A 13 18.22 13.31 17.04
CA GLU A 13 17.43 13.64 18.25
C GLU A 13 15.92 13.66 17.98
N ARG A 14 15.51 14.09 16.78
CA ARG A 14 14.09 14.21 16.43
C ARG A 14 13.48 12.94 15.82
N GLY A 15 14.24 11.84 15.74
CA GLY A 15 13.75 10.58 15.18
C GLY A 15 13.36 10.66 13.69
N VAL A 16 13.82 11.70 12.98
CA VAL A 16 13.42 12.01 11.60
C VAL A 16 13.84 10.90 10.63
N MET A 17 14.95 10.20 10.91
CA MET A 17 15.37 9.06 10.10
C MET A 17 14.34 7.93 10.06
N GLY A 18 13.69 7.63 11.19
CA GLY A 18 12.66 6.59 11.25
C GLY A 18 11.45 6.96 10.40
N LEU A 19 11.00 8.21 10.49
CA LEU A 19 9.90 8.75 9.67
C LEU A 19 10.24 8.77 8.19
N ALA A 20 11.46 9.20 7.82
CA ALA A 20 11.90 9.25 6.43
C ALA A 20 11.95 7.85 5.80
N ILE A 21 12.52 6.86 6.51
CA ILE A 21 12.57 5.47 6.04
C ILE A 21 11.15 4.90 5.93
N GLY A 22 10.30 5.12 6.95
CA GLY A 22 8.92 4.65 6.94
C GLY A 22 8.10 5.21 5.77
N PHE A 23 8.27 6.50 5.44
CA PHE A 23 7.59 7.13 4.32
C PHE A 23 8.05 6.59 2.96
N VAL A 24 9.38 6.48 2.76
CA VAL A 24 9.95 5.94 1.51
C VAL A 24 9.55 4.49 1.30
N LEU A 25 9.64 3.66 2.35
CA LEU A 25 9.27 2.25 2.29
C LEU A 25 7.75 2.09 2.09
N GLY A 26 6.94 2.90 2.78
CA GLY A 26 5.48 2.92 2.62
C GLY A 26 5.05 3.26 1.19
N GLY A 27 5.70 4.24 0.56
CA GLY A 27 5.46 4.59 -0.84
C GLY A 27 5.93 3.51 -1.83
N ALA A 28 6.97 2.73 -1.51
CA ALA A 28 7.39 1.59 -2.31
C ALA A 28 6.39 0.43 -2.22
N VAL A 29 5.96 0.07 -0.99
CA VAL A 29 4.97 -0.99 -0.76
C VAL A 29 3.63 -0.67 -1.42
N SER A 30 3.17 0.58 -1.31
CA SER A 30 1.94 1.04 -1.97
C SER A 30 2.01 0.88 -3.50
N ARG A 31 3.16 1.16 -4.11
CA ARG A 31 3.33 0.98 -5.57
C ARG A 31 3.25 -0.48 -5.99
N VAL A 32 3.95 -1.37 -5.28
CA VAL A 32 3.96 -2.82 -5.60
C VAL A 32 2.56 -3.42 -5.49
N THR A 33 1.85 -3.09 -4.41
CA THR A 33 0.48 -3.58 -4.16
C THR A 33 -0.55 -3.00 -5.12
N THR A 34 -0.40 -1.72 -5.51
CA THR A 34 -1.25 -1.10 -6.54
C THR A 34 -1.05 -1.76 -7.90
N SER A 35 0.19 -2.02 -8.31
CA SER A 35 0.48 -2.76 -9.56
C SER A 35 -0.07 -4.19 -9.48
N PHE A 36 0.10 -4.89 -8.36
CA PHE A 36 -0.50 -6.21 -8.17
C PHE A 36 -2.03 -6.19 -8.33
N SER A 37 -2.72 -5.21 -7.73
CA SER A 37 -4.17 -5.09 -7.89
C SER A 37 -4.56 -4.75 -9.33
N ALA A 38 -3.89 -3.78 -9.94
CA ALA A 38 -4.17 -3.33 -11.30
C ALA A 38 -3.90 -4.39 -12.38
N ASP A 39 -2.83 -5.17 -12.21
CA ASP A 39 -2.32 -6.08 -13.23
C ASP A 39 -2.83 -7.52 -13.05
N ILE A 40 -3.24 -7.92 -11.83
CA ILE A 40 -3.69 -9.28 -11.53
C ILE A 40 -5.14 -9.31 -11.06
N ILE A 41 -5.52 -8.48 -10.08
CA ILE A 41 -6.86 -8.54 -9.48
C ILE A 41 -7.91 -7.96 -10.43
N ASN A 42 -7.71 -6.74 -10.93
CA ASN A 42 -8.67 -6.06 -11.79
C ASN A 42 -8.99 -6.86 -13.07
N PRO A 43 -8.02 -7.42 -13.82
CA PRO A 43 -8.32 -8.25 -14.99
C PRO A 43 -9.08 -9.54 -14.62
N THR A 44 -8.74 -10.16 -13.48
CA THR A 44 -9.42 -11.37 -12.99
C THR A 44 -10.88 -11.08 -12.61
N LEU A 45 -11.14 -9.93 -12.00
CA LEU A 45 -12.51 -9.50 -11.68
C LEU A 45 -13.31 -9.18 -12.95
N VAL A 46 -12.72 -8.50 -13.93
CA VAL A 46 -13.37 -8.26 -15.24
C VAL A 46 -13.77 -9.59 -15.90
N TYR A 47 -12.88 -10.58 -15.87
CA TYR A 47 -13.13 -11.90 -16.42
C TYR A 47 -14.27 -12.64 -15.68
N LEU A 48 -14.29 -12.57 -14.34
CA LEU A 48 -15.32 -13.21 -13.50
C LEU A 48 -16.71 -12.56 -13.61
N PHE A 49 -16.77 -11.24 -13.73
CA PHE A 49 -18.04 -10.49 -13.82
C PHE A 49 -18.58 -10.36 -15.26
N GLY A 50 -17.98 -11.05 -16.24
CA GLY A 50 -18.63 -11.37 -17.51
C GLY A 50 -18.70 -10.24 -18.53
N GLY A 51 -17.64 -9.42 -18.68
CA GLY A 51 -17.62 -8.40 -19.72
C GLY A 51 -16.22 -8.10 -20.23
N THR A 52 -16.09 -7.94 -21.54
CA THR A 52 -14.93 -7.30 -22.22
C THR A 52 -14.77 -5.81 -21.86
N GLN A 53 -15.66 -5.27 -21.01
CA GLN A 53 -15.64 -3.91 -20.53
C GLN A 53 -14.92 -3.83 -19.18
N ARG A 54 -13.99 -2.89 -19.03
CA ARG A 54 -13.27 -2.69 -17.77
C ARG A 54 -14.30 -2.39 -16.68
N LEU A 55 -14.05 -2.75 -15.41
CA LEU A 55 -14.94 -2.32 -14.31
C LEU A 55 -15.17 -0.80 -14.36
N ALA A 56 -14.18 -0.02 -14.79
CA ALA A 56 -14.25 1.43 -15.01
C ALA A 56 -15.35 1.89 -15.98
N ASP A 57 -15.80 1.03 -16.88
CA ASP A 57 -16.79 1.32 -17.92
C ASP A 57 -18.23 0.95 -17.49
N VAL A 58 -18.42 0.51 -16.24
CA VAL A 58 -19.75 0.35 -15.65
C VAL A 58 -20.26 1.73 -15.21
N HIS A 59 -21.03 2.34 -16.10
CA HIS A 59 -21.67 3.63 -15.92
C HIS A 59 -23.18 3.45 -15.64
N LEU A 60 -23.67 3.97 -14.52
CA LEU A 60 -25.08 4.31 -14.35
C LEU A 60 -25.21 5.81 -14.67
N GLY A 61 -25.36 6.14 -15.96
CA GLY A 61 -25.36 7.52 -16.44
C GLY A 61 -23.97 8.17 -16.37
N THR A 62 -23.84 9.36 -15.76
CA THR A 62 -22.57 10.12 -15.63
C THR A 62 -21.70 9.71 -14.44
N ILE A 63 -22.16 8.80 -13.57
CA ILE A 63 -21.42 8.40 -12.36
C ILE A 63 -20.62 7.12 -12.65
N ALA A 64 -19.30 7.24 -12.61
CA ALA A 64 -18.37 6.12 -12.77
C ALA A 64 -18.29 5.25 -11.49
N ILE A 65 -19.38 4.52 -11.20
CA ILE A 65 -19.47 3.59 -10.06
C ILE A 65 -18.40 2.50 -10.16
N GLY A 66 -18.11 2.07 -11.38
CA GLY A 66 -17.04 1.15 -11.70
C GLY A 66 -15.66 1.52 -11.14
N LYS A 67 -15.29 2.80 -11.24
CA LYS A 67 -14.01 3.32 -10.73
C LYS A 67 -13.98 3.32 -9.20
N PHE A 68 -15.11 3.63 -8.56
CA PHE A 68 -15.22 3.61 -7.11
C PHE A 68 -15.09 2.19 -6.56
N ILE A 69 -15.79 1.22 -7.17
CA ILE A 69 -15.70 -0.20 -6.77
C ILE A 69 -14.26 -0.71 -6.96
N GLY A 70 -13.61 -0.37 -8.08
CA GLY A 70 -12.19 -0.70 -8.29
C GLY A 70 -11.29 -0.14 -7.18
N ALA A 71 -11.47 1.13 -6.80
CA ALA A 71 -10.70 1.74 -5.71
C ALA A 71 -10.94 1.06 -4.34
N VAL A 72 -12.16 0.62 -4.06
CA VAL A 72 -12.48 -0.13 -2.83
C VAL A 72 -11.78 -1.49 -2.84
N VAL A 73 -11.80 -2.19 -3.98
CA VAL A 73 -11.08 -3.47 -4.13
C VAL A 73 -9.57 -3.26 -3.95
N ASP A 74 -8.99 -2.27 -4.61
CA ASP A 74 -7.56 -1.95 -4.50
C ASP A 74 -7.16 -1.68 -3.04
N PHE A 75 -8.01 -1.00 -2.27
CA PHE A 75 -7.80 -0.78 -0.83
C PHE A 75 -7.78 -2.09 -0.03
N PHE A 76 -8.74 -2.99 -0.25
CA PHE A 76 -8.76 -4.30 0.43
C PHE A 76 -7.58 -5.19 0.04
N VAL A 77 -7.16 -5.15 -1.21
CA VAL A 77 -5.98 -5.88 -1.71
C VAL A 77 -4.71 -5.35 -1.07
N LEU A 78 -4.53 -4.02 -1.03
CA LEU A 78 -3.41 -3.38 -0.33
C LEU A 78 -3.38 -3.80 1.14
N ALA A 79 -4.51 -3.71 1.85
CA ALA A 79 -4.61 -4.09 3.24
C ALA A 79 -4.26 -5.57 3.47
N LEU A 80 -4.77 -6.47 2.62
CA LEU A 80 -4.50 -7.90 2.69
C LEU A 80 -3.02 -8.22 2.39
N ALA A 81 -2.45 -7.61 1.35
CA ALA A 81 -1.05 -7.81 0.97
C ALA A 81 -0.12 -7.34 2.09
N VAL A 82 -0.37 -6.17 2.67
CA VAL A 82 0.37 -5.66 3.83
C VAL A 82 0.26 -6.64 5.00
N TYR A 83 -0.96 -7.08 5.35
CA TYR A 83 -1.17 -8.07 6.41
C TYR A 83 -0.38 -9.37 6.17
N LEU A 84 -0.42 -9.92 4.95
CA LEU A 84 0.29 -11.15 4.60
C LEU A 84 1.81 -10.97 4.71
N ILE A 85 2.35 -9.82 4.28
CA ILE A 85 3.79 -9.52 4.43
C ILE A 85 4.18 -9.49 5.91
N PHE A 86 3.43 -8.78 6.77
CA PHE A 86 3.70 -8.74 8.21
C PHE A 86 3.57 -10.12 8.87
N LYS A 87 2.65 -10.97 8.36
CA LYS A 87 2.44 -12.34 8.83
C LYS A 87 3.56 -13.30 8.40
N VAL A 88 3.96 -13.27 7.13
CA VAL A 88 5.02 -14.13 6.57
C VAL A 88 6.38 -13.79 7.18
N LEU A 89 6.65 -12.51 7.40
CA LEU A 89 7.88 -12.07 8.07
C LEU A 89 7.92 -12.42 9.58
N GLY A 90 6.86 -13.02 10.13
CA GLY A 90 6.82 -13.42 11.55
C GLY A 90 6.87 -12.24 12.54
N LEU A 91 6.75 -11.00 12.05
CA LEU A 91 6.74 -9.79 12.89
C LEU A 91 5.47 -9.72 13.76
N ALA A 92 4.41 -10.43 13.36
CA ALA A 92 3.22 -10.65 14.20
C ALA A 92 3.51 -11.48 15.47
N SER A 93 4.65 -12.17 15.53
CA SER A 93 5.06 -13.04 16.65
C SER A 93 6.24 -12.50 17.46
N LEU A 94 6.73 -11.28 17.20
CA LEU A 94 7.77 -10.63 18.00
C LEU A 94 7.25 -9.91 19.25
N ASP A 95 5.98 -10.12 19.58
CA ASP A 95 5.37 -9.69 20.85
C ASP A 95 5.44 -10.81 21.90
N LYS A 96 6.58 -11.50 21.97
CA LYS A 96 6.93 -12.18 23.22
C LYS A 96 7.42 -11.09 24.16
N PRO A 97 6.73 -10.81 25.28
CA PRO A 97 7.28 -9.95 26.32
C PRO A 97 8.66 -10.53 26.65
N ARG A 98 9.70 -9.71 26.48
CA ARG A 98 11.03 -10.05 26.97
C ARG A 98 10.87 -10.25 28.48
N ALA A 99 10.83 -11.51 28.90
CA ALA A 99 11.10 -11.90 30.27
C ALA A 99 12.57 -11.60 30.58
#